data_AF-A0A9P6WZB3-F1
#
_entry.id   AF-A0A9P6WZB3-F1
#
_cell.length_a   1.000
_cell.length_b   1.000
_cell.length_c   1.000
_cell.angle_alpha   90.00
_cell.angle_beta   90.00
_cell.angle_gamma   90.00
#
_symmetry.space_group_name_H-M   'P 1'
#
loop_
_entity.id
_entity.type
_entity.pdbx_description
1 polymer ?
#
loop_
_entity_poly.entity_id
_entity_poly.type
_entity_poly.pdbx_seq_one_letter_code
_entity_poly.pdbx_strand_id
1 'polypeptide(L)'
;MGTPEENFEKGVEYRLAGNEAFKKQDYKQALTNYYNSLLYLKAVGGQKEKDKYKQRSEEQLVMIYNNMTAVFAKQERWERVLFYAKKAAELDPENTKTQFRMGQAQLRLENIEEAKSLLEKVLSKNPEDGLVKQELAKVALANKQREEKEKLIYRAMMTKLVQEKDEK
;
A
#
# COMPACT_ATOMS: atom_id res chain seq x y z
N MET A 1 -0.05 29.55 9.37
CA MET A 1 0.27 28.27 10.04
C MET A 1 0.85 28.59 11.40
N GLY A 2 0.58 27.74 12.41
CA GLY A 2 0.98 27.98 13.81
C GLY A 2 2.45 27.65 14.07
N THR A 3 2.84 27.57 15.35
CA THR A 3 4.16 27.09 15.79
C THR A 3 4.37 25.61 15.39
N PRO A 4 5.62 25.08 15.43
CA PRO A 4 5.86 23.65 15.16
C PRO A 4 5.03 22.72 16.06
N GLU A 5 4.89 23.07 17.34
CA GLU A 5 4.08 22.34 18.31
C GLU A 5 2.58 22.39 17.97
N GLU A 6 2.03 23.59 17.74
CA GLU A 6 0.62 23.74 17.36
C GLU A 6 0.27 22.98 16.07
N ASN A 7 1.17 23.03 15.08
CA ASN A 7 0.98 22.28 13.84
C ASN A 7 1.08 20.76 14.09
N PHE A 8 1.99 20.31 14.95
CA PHE A 8 2.08 18.90 15.31
C PHE A 8 0.80 18.41 16.00
N GLU A 9 0.30 19.14 16.99
CA GLU A 9 -0.92 18.81 17.74
C GLU A 9 -2.15 18.75 16.82
N LYS A 10 -2.36 19.78 15.99
CA LYS A 10 -3.44 19.78 14.99
C LYS A 10 -3.30 18.62 14.01
N GLY A 11 -2.08 18.32 13.59
CA GLY A 11 -1.77 17.16 12.76
C GLY A 11 -2.28 15.86 13.39
N VAL A 12 -1.95 15.63 14.66
CA VAL A 12 -2.39 14.46 15.42
C VAL A 12 -3.91 14.44 15.60
N GLU A 13 -4.52 15.57 15.93
CA GLU A 13 -5.98 15.70 16.09
C GLU A 13 -6.72 15.27 14.82
N TYR A 14 -6.33 15.80 13.66
CA TYR A 14 -6.93 15.40 12.38
C TYR A 14 -6.71 13.92 12.07
N ARG A 15 -5.55 13.34 12.41
CA ARG A 15 -5.33 11.89 12.25
C ARG A 15 -6.32 11.09 13.08
N LEU A 16 -6.56 11.47 14.33
CA LEU A 16 -7.51 10.80 15.22
C LEU A 16 -8.96 10.95 14.70
N ALA A 17 -9.35 12.14 14.26
CA ALA A 17 -10.65 12.37 13.62
C ALA A 17 -10.83 11.53 12.35
N GLY A 18 -9.76 11.34 11.56
CA GLY A 18 -9.75 10.45 10.40
C GLY A 18 -9.95 8.98 10.78
N ASN A 19 -9.32 8.52 11.86
CA ASN A 19 -9.49 7.17 12.38
C ASN A 19 -10.93 6.92 12.84
N GLU A 20 -11.54 7.88 13.53
CA GLU A 20 -12.94 7.79 13.97
C GLU A 20 -13.92 7.76 12.78
N ALA A 21 -13.70 8.59 11.77
CA ALA A 21 -14.48 8.54 10.53
C ALA A 21 -14.33 7.19 9.81
N PHE A 22 -13.11 6.63 9.77
CA PHE A 22 -12.86 5.32 9.18
C PHE A 22 -13.61 4.19 9.91
N LYS A 23 -13.65 4.21 11.25
CA LYS A 23 -14.44 3.26 12.04
C LYS A 23 -15.94 3.33 11.71
N LYS A 24 -16.44 4.54 11.46
CA LYS A 24 -17.82 4.80 11.01
C LYS A 24 -18.07 4.47 9.54
N GLN A 25 -17.05 3.96 8.82
CA GLN A 25 -17.05 3.70 7.38
C GLN A 25 -17.29 4.96 6.51
N ASP A 26 -17.16 6.15 7.09
CA ASP A 26 -17.16 7.40 6.33
C ASP A 26 -15.78 7.64 5.73
N TYR A 27 -15.53 6.97 4.61
CA TYR A 27 -14.25 7.00 3.91
C TYR A 27 -13.93 8.38 3.32
N LYS A 28 -14.95 9.17 2.96
CA LYS A 28 -14.75 10.52 2.44
C LYS A 28 -14.22 11.42 3.55
N GLN A 29 -14.91 11.44 4.70
CA GLN A 29 -14.48 12.25 5.84
C GLN A 29 -13.14 11.76 6.41
N ALA A 30 -12.91 10.45 6.43
CA ALA A 30 -11.61 9.89 6.83
C ALA A 30 -10.47 10.44 5.98
N LEU A 31 -10.59 10.40 4.66
CA LEU A 31 -9.58 10.95 3.75
C LEU A 31 -9.40 12.46 3.91
N THR A 32 -10.48 13.23 4.03
CA THR A 32 -10.40 14.69 4.26
C THR A 32 -9.58 14.98 5.52
N ASN A 33 -9.87 14.30 6.61
CA ASN A 33 -9.13 14.45 7.87
C ASN A 33 -7.66 14.00 7.72
N TYR A 34 -7.38 12.90 7.02
CA TYR A 34 -6.00 12.50 6.76
C TYR A 34 -5.23 13.52 5.91
N TYR A 35 -5.84 14.12 4.89
CA TYR A 35 -5.19 15.18 4.11
C TYR A 35 -4.89 16.43 4.94
N ASN A 36 -5.84 16.85 5.79
CA ASN A 36 -5.61 17.95 6.72
C ASN A 36 -4.46 17.62 7.69
N SER A 37 -4.43 16.40 8.23
CA SER A 37 -3.34 15.92 9.07
C SER A 37 -1.98 16.02 8.36
N LEU A 38 -1.88 15.56 7.11
CA LEU A 38 -0.67 15.68 6.30
C LEU A 38 -0.24 17.14 6.09
N LEU A 39 -1.19 18.05 5.87
CA LEU A 39 -0.91 19.48 5.67
C LEU A 39 -0.20 20.07 6.89
N TYR A 40 -0.72 19.82 8.09
CA TYR A 40 -0.16 20.34 9.33
C TYR A 40 1.18 19.69 9.68
N LEU A 41 1.31 18.36 9.57
CA LEU A 41 2.55 17.65 9.92
C LEU A 41 3.69 17.94 8.96
N LYS A 42 3.41 18.17 7.67
CA LYS A 42 4.46 18.58 6.71
C LYS A 42 4.92 20.01 6.93
N ALA A 43 4.06 20.89 7.45
CA ALA A 43 4.42 22.25 7.78
C ALA A 43 5.44 22.35 8.93
N VAL A 44 5.49 21.34 9.82
CA VAL A 44 6.48 21.24 10.91
C VAL A 44 7.93 21.20 10.36
N GLY A 45 8.14 20.63 9.17
CA GLY A 45 9.48 20.48 8.57
C GLY A 45 10.14 21.78 8.08
N GLY A 46 9.43 22.92 8.13
CA GLY A 46 9.90 24.22 7.61
C GLY A 46 10.59 25.14 8.61
N GLN A 47 10.64 24.81 9.91
CA GLN A 47 11.08 25.75 10.97
C GLN A 47 12.22 25.20 11.85
N LYS A 48 12.89 26.11 12.58
CA LYS A 48 14.18 25.92 13.29
C LYS A 48 14.20 24.86 14.40
N GLU A 49 13.05 24.36 14.88
CA GLU A 49 12.94 23.31 15.92
C GLU A 49 13.04 21.87 15.37
N LYS A 50 13.93 21.69 14.40
CA LYS A 50 13.97 20.57 13.45
C LYS A 50 14.11 19.19 14.06
N ASP A 51 14.63 19.01 15.26
CA ASP A 51 15.00 17.65 15.70
C ASP A 51 13.92 16.97 16.53
N LYS A 52 13.31 17.68 17.49
CA LYS A 52 12.32 17.09 18.40
C LYS A 52 11.00 16.73 17.70
N TYR A 53 10.48 17.61 16.84
CA TYR A 53 9.17 17.40 16.22
C TYR A 53 9.25 16.74 14.84
N LYS A 54 10.41 16.73 14.16
CA LYS A 54 10.54 16.10 12.84
C LYS A 54 10.41 14.59 12.91
N GLN A 55 11.17 13.92 13.78
CA GLN A 55 11.08 12.46 13.92
C GLN A 55 9.67 12.03 14.31
N ARG A 56 9.08 12.70 15.32
CA ARG A 56 7.69 12.42 15.73
C ARG A 56 6.70 12.66 14.59
N SER A 57 6.91 13.70 13.78
CA SER A 57 6.06 13.97 12.61
C SER A 57 6.20 12.89 11.55
N GLU A 58 7.41 12.40 11.26
CA GLU A 58 7.67 11.31 10.30
C GLU A 58 6.96 10.02 10.75
N GLU A 59 7.01 9.67 12.03
CA GLU A 59 6.24 8.55 12.59
C GLU A 59 4.73 8.72 12.37
N GLN A 60 4.20 9.92 12.62
CA GLN A 60 2.78 10.21 12.36
C GLN A 60 2.45 10.12 10.86
N LEU A 61 3.33 10.59 9.98
CA LEU A 61 3.15 10.52 8.53
C LEU A 61 3.07 9.07 8.04
N VAL A 62 3.94 8.18 8.54
CA VAL A 62 3.88 6.73 8.24
C VAL A 62 2.52 6.16 8.63
N MET A 63 2.02 6.48 9.83
CA MET A 63 0.71 6.03 10.30
C MET A 63 -0.43 6.53 9.38
N ILE A 64 -0.39 7.80 8.98
CA ILE A 64 -1.43 8.41 8.14
C ILE A 64 -1.46 7.77 6.77
N TYR A 65 -0.30 7.64 6.12
CA TYR A 65 -0.21 6.97 4.83
C TYR A 65 -0.73 5.54 4.92
N ASN A 66 -0.38 4.78 5.96
CA ASN A 66 -0.92 3.44 6.20
C ASN A 66 -2.43 3.40 6.49
N ASN A 67 -3.01 4.47 7.01
CA ASN A 67 -4.46 4.54 7.21
C ASN A 67 -5.17 4.91 5.91
N MET A 68 -4.58 5.79 5.09
CA MET A 68 -5.07 6.09 3.74
C MET A 68 -5.04 4.86 2.85
N THR A 69 -4.00 4.02 2.91
CA THR A 69 -3.95 2.75 2.16
C THR A 69 -5.10 1.83 2.56
N ALA A 70 -5.46 1.77 3.85
CA ALA A 70 -6.61 1.00 4.30
C ALA A 70 -7.95 1.53 3.73
N VAL A 71 -8.12 2.86 3.64
CA VAL A 71 -9.29 3.47 2.99
C VAL A 71 -9.34 3.12 1.51
N PHE A 72 -8.24 3.33 0.77
CA PHE A 72 -8.22 3.06 -0.66
C PHE A 72 -8.37 1.58 -0.99
N ALA A 73 -7.86 0.67 -0.13
CA ALA A 73 -8.08 -0.76 -0.27
C ALA A 73 -9.56 -1.13 -0.09
N LYS A 74 -10.29 -0.48 0.82
CA LYS A 74 -11.76 -0.64 0.96
C LYS A 74 -12.54 -0.14 -0.25
N GLN A 75 -11.97 0.79 -1.02
CA GLN A 75 -12.53 1.30 -2.27
C GLN A 75 -11.99 0.58 -3.50
N GLU A 76 -11.18 -0.47 -3.32
CA GLU A 76 -10.52 -1.23 -4.40
C GLU A 76 -9.66 -0.36 -5.34
N ARG A 77 -9.15 0.77 -4.86
CA ARG A 77 -8.30 1.68 -5.62
C ARG A 77 -6.82 1.34 -5.42
N TRP A 78 -6.39 0.22 -5.99
CA TRP A 78 -5.10 -0.41 -5.69
C TRP A 78 -3.88 0.41 -6.13
N GLU A 79 -3.99 1.23 -7.17
CA GLU A 79 -2.93 2.16 -7.57
C GLU A 79 -2.69 3.24 -6.51
N ARG A 80 -3.77 3.69 -5.85
CA ARG A 80 -3.69 4.66 -4.74
C ARG A 80 -3.14 3.99 -3.49
N VAL A 81 -3.49 2.73 -3.22
CA VAL A 81 -2.85 1.93 -2.17
C VAL A 81 -1.35 1.89 -2.39
N LEU A 82 -0.90 1.51 -3.59
CA LEU A 82 0.52 1.42 -3.90
C LEU A 82 1.23 2.78 -3.78
N PHE A 83 0.60 3.85 -4.25
CA PHE A 83 1.15 5.22 -4.14
C PHE A 83 1.41 5.63 -2.68
N TYR A 84 0.40 5.51 -1.81
CA TYR A 84 0.56 5.92 -0.40
C TYR A 84 1.41 4.95 0.40
N ALA A 85 1.37 3.66 0.09
CA ALA A 85 2.24 2.69 0.72
C ALA A 85 3.73 2.98 0.38
N LYS A 86 4.05 3.36 -0.86
CA LYS A 86 5.40 3.84 -1.21
C LYS A 86 5.79 5.08 -0.40
N LYS A 87 4.88 6.03 -0.19
CA LYS A 87 5.15 7.19 0.69
C LYS A 87 5.41 6.83 2.15
N ALA A 88 4.74 5.80 2.67
CA ALA A 88 5.04 5.27 3.99
C ALA A 88 6.42 4.57 4.01
N ALA A 89 6.74 3.79 2.98
CA ALA A 89 8.01 3.07 2.86
C ALA A 89 9.21 3.99 2.66
N GLU A 90 9.04 5.15 2.02
CA GLU A 90 10.07 6.20 1.93
C GLU A 90 10.52 6.70 3.32
N LEU A 91 9.62 6.65 4.32
CA LEU A 91 9.88 7.12 5.69
C LEU A 91 10.28 5.97 6.64
N ASP A 92 9.63 4.82 6.50
CA ASP A 92 9.92 3.61 7.28
C ASP A 92 9.92 2.38 6.35
N PRO A 93 11.09 2.03 5.76
CA PRO A 93 11.21 0.92 4.82
C PRO A 93 10.96 -0.45 5.44
N GLU A 94 11.16 -0.60 6.75
CA GLU A 94 11.01 -1.87 7.47
C GLU A 94 9.60 -2.05 8.06
N ASN A 95 8.71 -1.09 7.84
CA ASN A 95 7.33 -1.15 8.30
C ASN A 95 6.57 -2.35 7.69
N THR A 96 6.35 -3.38 8.49
CA THR A 96 5.68 -4.62 8.06
C THR A 96 4.27 -4.37 7.55
N LYS A 97 3.52 -3.44 8.16
CA LYS A 97 2.15 -3.08 7.71
C LYS A 97 2.18 -2.42 6.32
N THR A 98 3.14 -1.53 6.09
CA THR A 98 3.34 -0.90 4.77
C THR A 98 3.68 -1.96 3.71
N GLN A 99 4.67 -2.81 3.97
CA GLN A 99 5.09 -3.87 3.04
C GLN A 99 3.94 -4.83 2.72
N PHE A 100 3.16 -5.22 3.73
CA PHE A 100 1.97 -6.04 3.54
C PHE A 100 0.94 -5.38 2.62
N ARG A 101 0.65 -4.08 2.83
CA ARG A 101 -0.26 -3.32 1.95
C ARG A 101 0.27 -3.18 0.52
N MET A 102 1.58 -3.01 0.35
CA MET A 102 2.21 -3.02 -0.98
C MET A 102 2.04 -4.38 -1.64
N GLY A 103 2.30 -5.48 -0.94
CA GLY A 103 2.11 -6.84 -1.45
C GLY A 103 0.67 -7.10 -1.91
N GLN A 104 -0.32 -6.72 -1.08
CA GLN A 104 -1.73 -6.81 -1.47
C GLN A 104 -2.06 -5.98 -2.72
N ALA A 105 -1.54 -4.75 -2.82
CA ALA A 105 -1.77 -3.90 -3.97
C ALA A 105 -1.13 -4.48 -5.24
N GLN A 106 0.12 -4.97 -5.15
CA GLN A 106 0.82 -5.56 -6.28
C GLN A 106 0.10 -6.80 -6.81
N LEU A 107 -0.42 -7.65 -5.92
CA LEU A 107 -1.21 -8.82 -6.34
C LEU A 107 -2.47 -8.38 -7.11
N ARG A 108 -3.16 -7.35 -6.61
CA ARG A 108 -4.37 -6.81 -7.25
C ARG A 108 -4.11 -6.09 -8.57
N LEU A 109 -2.88 -5.64 -8.78
CA LEU A 109 -2.39 -5.03 -10.02
C LEU A 109 -1.69 -6.06 -10.93
N GLU A 110 -1.87 -7.36 -10.67
CA GLU A 110 -1.29 -8.49 -11.43
C GLU A 110 0.25 -8.53 -11.46
N ASN A 111 0.91 -7.78 -10.58
CA ASN A 111 2.37 -7.81 -10.39
C ASN A 111 2.73 -8.94 -9.40
N ILE A 112 2.51 -10.18 -9.83
CA ILE A 112 2.55 -11.39 -8.98
C ILE A 112 3.91 -11.58 -8.28
N GLU A 113 5.02 -11.44 -9.01
CA GLU A 113 6.37 -11.65 -8.46
C GLU A 113 6.71 -10.66 -7.36
N GLU A 114 6.40 -9.38 -7.58
CA GLU A 114 6.63 -8.32 -6.61
C GLU A 114 5.75 -8.52 -5.37
N ALA A 115 4.49 -8.94 -5.57
CA ALA A 115 3.59 -9.27 -4.47
C ALA A 115 4.14 -10.41 -3.62
N LYS A 116 4.64 -11.47 -4.26
CA LYS A 116 5.27 -12.62 -3.60
C LYS A 116 6.45 -12.18 -2.75
N SER A 117 7.40 -11.46 -3.36
CA SER A 117 8.62 -11.00 -2.68
C SER A 117 8.32 -10.15 -1.44
N LEU A 118 7.40 -9.19 -1.56
CA LEU A 118 6.99 -8.35 -0.44
C LEU A 118 6.32 -9.15 0.68
N LEU A 119 5.42 -10.07 0.35
CA LEU A 119 4.69 -10.87 1.34
C LEU A 119 5.60 -11.92 2.01
N GLU A 120 6.57 -12.48 1.29
CA GLU A 120 7.59 -13.37 1.87
C GLU A 120 8.50 -12.61 2.85
N LYS A 121 8.90 -11.37 2.51
CA LYS A 121 9.64 -10.50 3.44
C LYS A 121 8.83 -10.24 4.71
N VAL A 122 7.54 -9.93 4.57
CA VAL A 122 6.62 -9.75 5.71
C VAL A 122 6.50 -11.02 6.55
N LEU A 123 6.30 -12.18 5.91
CA LEU A 123 6.19 -13.48 6.59
C LEU A 123 7.48 -13.83 7.35
N SER A 124 8.66 -13.48 6.81
CA SER A 124 9.93 -13.74 7.49
C SER A 124 10.05 -13.03 8.84
N LYS A 125 9.36 -11.90 9.04
CA LYS A 125 9.34 -11.14 10.29
C LYS A 125 8.35 -11.72 11.29
N ASN A 126 7.24 -12.30 10.81
CA ASN A 126 6.26 -13.00 11.63
C ASN A 126 5.76 -14.27 10.90
N PRO A 127 6.44 -15.41 11.09
CA PRO A 127 6.11 -16.65 10.38
C PRO A 127 4.72 -17.21 10.69
N GLU A 128 4.07 -16.77 11.77
CA GLU A 128 2.74 -17.23 12.18
C GLU A 128 1.61 -16.28 11.78
N ASP A 129 1.89 -15.25 10.98
CA ASP A 129 0.86 -14.34 10.49
C ASP A 129 -0.07 -15.03 9.48
N GLY A 130 -1.24 -15.45 9.97
CA GLY A 130 -2.27 -16.09 9.17
C GLY A 130 -2.80 -15.22 8.02
N LEU A 131 -2.82 -13.90 8.17
CA LEU A 131 -3.26 -12.99 7.10
C LEU A 131 -2.24 -12.99 5.95
N VAL A 132 -0.95 -13.01 6.27
CA VAL A 132 0.12 -13.04 5.27
C VAL A 132 0.13 -14.39 4.55
N LYS A 133 -0.02 -15.50 5.29
CA LYS A 133 -0.17 -16.85 4.70
C LYS A 133 -1.36 -16.90 3.72
N GLN A 134 -2.50 -16.29 4.07
CA GLN A 134 -3.66 -16.21 3.19
C GLN A 134 -3.40 -15.39 1.92
N GLU A 135 -2.71 -14.25 2.01
CA GLU A 135 -2.35 -13.47 0.81
C GLU A 135 -1.35 -14.22 -0.08
N LEU A 136 -0.35 -14.91 0.50
CA LEU A 136 0.57 -15.76 -0.27
C LEU A 136 -0.13 -16.93 -0.96
N ALA A 137 -1.17 -17.51 -0.35
CA ALA A 137 -2.00 -18.50 -1.02
C ALA A 137 -2.71 -17.92 -2.24
N LYS A 138 -3.21 -16.68 -2.17
CA LYS A 138 -3.79 -15.98 -3.33
C LYS A 138 -2.74 -15.69 -4.40
N VAL A 139 -1.52 -15.31 -4.01
CA VAL A 139 -0.39 -15.16 -4.94
C VAL A 139 -0.12 -16.46 -5.69
N ALA A 140 -0.05 -17.60 -4.98
CA ALA A 140 0.19 -18.90 -5.60
C ALA A 140 -0.91 -19.30 -6.59
N LEU A 141 -2.18 -19.03 -6.25
CA LEU A 141 -3.30 -19.26 -7.16
C LEU A 141 -3.23 -18.36 -8.40
N ALA A 142 -2.93 -17.08 -8.23
CA ALA A 142 -2.77 -16.14 -9.34
C ALA A 142 -1.62 -16.55 -10.26
N ASN A 143 -0.49 -17.01 -9.68
CA ASN A 143 0.65 -17.48 -10.46
C ASN A 143 0.29 -18.71 -11.32
N LYS A 144 -0.38 -19.69 -10.71
CA LYS A 144 -0.84 -20.89 -11.43
C LYS A 144 -1.77 -20.53 -12.60
N GLN A 145 -2.72 -19.62 -12.37
CA GLN A 145 -3.64 -19.16 -13.42
C GLN A 145 -2.90 -18.44 -14.56
N ARG A 146 -1.89 -17.64 -14.23
CA ARG A 146 -1.03 -16.98 -15.22
C ARG A 146 -0.28 -18.00 -16.07
N GLU A 147 0.37 -18.99 -15.45
CA GLU A 147 1.09 -20.05 -16.15
C GLU A 147 0.16 -20.87 -17.07
N GLU A 148 -1.04 -21.21 -16.60
CA GLU A 148 -2.04 -21.92 -17.41
C GLU A 148 -2.48 -21.09 -18.63
N LYS A 149 -2.73 -19.78 -18.43
CA LYS A 149 -3.08 -18.85 -19.50
C LYS A 149 -1.95 -18.71 -20.52
N GLU A 150 -0.70 -18.57 -20.05
CA GLU A 150 0.48 -18.49 -20.92
C GLU A 150 0.66 -19.76 -21.76
N LYS A 151 0.48 -20.96 -21.16
CA LYS A 151 0.51 -22.24 -21.89
C LYS A 151 -0.56 -22.33 -22.96
N LEU A 152 -1.79 -21.87 -22.67
CA LEU A 152 -2.88 -21.85 -23.65
C LEU A 152 -2.59 -20.90 -24.82
N ILE A 153 -2.09 -19.69 -24.53
CA ILE A 153 -1.69 -18.72 -25.56
C ILE A 153 -0.58 -19.29 -26.44
N TYR A 154 0.45 -19.89 -25.83
CA TYR A 154 1.55 -20.52 -26.56
C TYR A 154 1.05 -21.64 -27.49
N ARG A 155 0.18 -22.53 -26.98
CA ARG A 155 -0.40 -23.62 -27.79
C ARG A 155 -1.19 -23.06 -28.98
N ALA A 156 -2.03 -22.05 -28.76
CA ALA A 156 -2.82 -21.43 -29.82
C ALA A 156 -1.94 -20.77 -30.89
N MET A 157 -0.89 -20.06 -30.47
CA MET A 157 0.08 -19.45 -31.39
C MET A 157 0.81 -20.50 -32.22
N MET A 158 1.27 -21.59 -31.60
CA MET A 158 1.94 -22.69 -32.30
C MET A 158 1.03 -23.39 -33.31
N THR A 159 -0.24 -23.64 -32.97
CA THR A 159 -1.20 -24.22 -33.91
C THR A 159 -1.40 -23.34 -35.14
N LYS A 160 -1.54 -22.02 -34.95
CA LYS A 160 -1.70 -21.08 -36.06
C LYS A 160 -0.47 -21.04 -36.98
N LEU A 161 0.74 -21.06 -36.42
CA LEU A 161 1.98 -21.08 -37.19
C LEU A 161 2.15 -22.35 -38.04
N VAL A 162 1.62 -23.49 -37.58
CA VAL A 162 1.61 -24.73 -38.38
C VAL A 162 0.62 -24.59 -39.54
N GLN A 163 -0.60 -24.11 -39.28
CA GLN A 163 -1.61 -23.90 -40.33
C GLN A 163 -1.14 -22.94 -41.43
N GLU A 164 -0.50 -21.82 -41.07
CA GLU A 164 0.04 -20.86 -42.04
C GLU A 164 1.20 -21.41 -42.90
N LYS A 165 1.88 -22.48 -42.45
CA LYS A 165 2.90 -23.18 -43.25
C LYS A 165 2.30 -24.19 -44.20
N ASP A 166 1.20 -24.83 -43.82
CA ASP A 166 0.52 -25.82 -44.66
C ASP A 166 -0.30 -25.15 -45.79
N GLU A 167 -0.62 -23.86 -45.67
CA GLU A 167 -1.33 -23.06 -46.67
C GLU A 167 -0.42 -22.36 -47.72
N LYS A 168 0.91 -22.54 -47.65
CA LYS A 168 1.89 -21.95 -48.57
C LYS A 168 2.63 -23.00 -49.38
#